data_AF-A0A285PNJ5-F1
#
_entry.id   AF-A0A285PNJ5-F1
#
_cell.length_a   1.000
_cell.length_b   1.000
_cell.length_c   1.000
_cell.angle_alpha   90.00
_cell.angle_beta   90.00
_cell.angle_gamma   90.00
#
_symmetry.space_group_name_H-M   'P 1'
#
loop_
_entity.id
_entity.type
_entity.pdbx_description
1 polymer ?
#
loop_
_entity_poly.entity_id
_entity_poly.type
_entity_poly.pdbx_seq_one_letter_code
_entity_poly.pdbx_strand_id
1 'polypeptide(L)'
;MNMKKFVLEFLRRGFAACGMGPIILAILYLILQQTAAVETLTVNQVCIGIFSITALAFIAGGMNAIYQIERLPLMVAILIHGSVLYISYLVTYLLNDWLDWGVMSIVVFSAIFLVGYIVIWALIYSITKNRTERLNEALKQKQQNP
;
A
#
# COMPACT_ATOMS: atom_id res chain seq x y z
N MET A 1 -20.44 -7.01 1.96
CA MET A 1 -19.58 -8.23 2.03
C MET A 1 -19.63 -8.91 3.40
N ASN A 2 -19.68 -10.25 3.48
CA ASN A 2 -19.63 -11.02 4.74
C ASN A 2 -18.17 -11.41 5.13
N MET A 3 -17.92 -11.84 6.37
CA MET A 3 -16.57 -12.10 6.89
C MET A 3 -15.78 -13.13 6.06
N LYS A 4 -16.42 -14.24 5.65
CA LYS A 4 -15.76 -15.26 4.82
C LYS A 4 -15.29 -14.71 3.47
N LYS A 5 -16.11 -13.88 2.82
CA LYS A 5 -15.75 -13.21 1.56
C LYS A 5 -14.63 -12.19 1.77
N PHE A 6 -14.65 -11.44 2.88
CA PHE A 6 -13.56 -10.51 3.21
C PHE A 6 -12.22 -11.23 3.32
N VAL A 7 -12.16 -12.31 4.10
CA VAL A 7 -10.92 -13.09 4.28
C VAL A 7 -10.42 -13.64 2.94
N LEU A 8 -11.31 -14.21 2.12
CA LEU A 8 -10.93 -14.73 0.82
C LEU A 8 -10.38 -13.64 -0.11
N GLU A 9 -11.03 -12.48 -0.13
CA GLU A 9 -10.61 -11.36 -0.98
C GLU A 9 -9.29 -10.72 -0.49
N PHE A 10 -9.10 -10.64 0.82
CA PHE A 10 -7.84 -10.23 1.45
C PHE A 10 -6.69 -11.17 1.04
N LEU A 11 -6.88 -12.49 1.20
CA LEU A 11 -5.88 -13.49 0.80
C LEU A 11 -5.59 -13.40 -0.69
N ARG A 12 -6.62 -13.38 -1.54
CA ARG A 12 -6.47 -13.34 -3.01
C ARG A 12 -5.67 -12.11 -3.45
N ARG A 13 -6.01 -10.93 -2.95
CA ARG A 13 -5.31 -9.68 -3.29
C ARG A 13 -3.91 -9.64 -2.72
N GLY A 14 -3.72 -10.14 -1.50
CA GLY A 14 -2.40 -10.22 -0.88
C GLY A 14 -1.45 -11.11 -1.67
N PHE A 15 -1.88 -12.32 -2.03
CA PHE A 15 -1.08 -13.24 -2.85
C PHE A 15 -0.79 -12.69 -4.25
N ALA A 16 -1.75 -12.02 -4.87
CA ALA A 16 -1.52 -11.36 -6.17
C ALA A 16 -0.46 -10.25 -6.08
N ALA A 17 -0.43 -9.50 -4.97
CA ALA A 17 0.51 -8.40 -4.78
C ALA A 17 1.93 -8.86 -4.41
N CYS A 18 2.08 -9.93 -3.63
CA CYS A 18 3.39 -10.35 -3.13
C CYS A 18 4.26 -11.06 -4.18
N GLY A 19 3.70 -11.52 -5.30
CA GLY A 19 4.44 -12.25 -6.34
C GLY A 19 5.50 -11.41 -7.08
N MET A 20 5.28 -10.10 -7.23
CA MET A 20 6.17 -9.22 -8.02
C MET A 20 7.26 -8.53 -7.19
N GLY A 21 7.11 -8.46 -5.87
CA GLY A 21 8.04 -7.75 -4.98
C GLY A 21 9.51 -8.21 -5.10
N PRO A 22 9.79 -9.52 -4.98
CA PRO A 22 11.15 -10.04 -5.13
C PRO A 22 11.78 -9.80 -6.50
N ILE A 23 10.97 -9.79 -7.58
CA ILE A 23 11.46 -9.54 -8.94
C ILE A 23 11.92 -8.08 -9.07
N ILE A 24 11.13 -7.12 -8.58
CA ILE A 24 11.49 -5.70 -8.59
C ILE A 24 12.78 -5.47 -7.78
N LEU A 25 12.88 -6.06 -6.59
CA LEU A 25 14.07 -5.95 -5.75
C LEU A 25 15.32 -6.51 -6.44
N ALA A 26 15.20 -7.67 -7.11
CA ALA A 26 16.29 -8.26 -7.87
C ALA A 26 16.77 -7.35 -9.00
N ILE A 27 15.85 -6.72 -9.74
CA ILE A 27 16.17 -5.74 -10.80
C ILE A 27 16.92 -4.54 -10.21
N LEU A 28 16.46 -3.99 -9.09
CA LEU A 28 17.11 -2.84 -8.43
C LEU A 28 18.54 -3.18 -8.00
N TYR A 29 18.77 -4.35 -7.41
CA TYR A 29 20.12 -4.77 -7.04
C TYR A 29 21.05 -4.95 -8.26
N LEU A 30 20.54 -5.48 -9.37
CA LEU A 30 21.32 -5.58 -10.61
C LEU A 30 21.70 -4.20 -11.16
N ILE A 31 20.83 -3.20 -11.07
CA ILE A 31 21.14 -1.82 -11.49
C ILE A 31 22.18 -1.20 -10.56
N LEU A 32 21.97 -1.30 -9.24
CA LEU A 32 22.90 -0.73 -8.25
C LEU A 32 24.29 -1.36 -8.37
N GLN A 33 24.38 -2.66 -8.67
CA GLN A 33 25.65 -3.34 -8.90
C GLN A 33 26.46 -2.70 -10.03
N GLN A 34 25.80 -2.25 -11.11
CA GLN A 34 26.47 -1.58 -12.23
C GLN A 34 27.05 -0.22 -11.84
N THR A 35 26.50 0.43 -10.81
CA THR A 35 26.96 1.73 -10.31
C THR A 35 28.07 1.64 -9.26
N ALA A 36 28.56 0.43 -8.96
CA ALA A 36 29.52 0.14 -7.88
C ALA A 36 29.10 0.69 -6.50
N ALA A 37 27.81 1.01 -6.33
CA ALA A 37 27.23 1.57 -5.12
C ALA A 37 26.80 0.49 -4.10
N VAL A 38 27.27 -0.75 -4.25
CA VAL A 38 26.71 -1.91 -3.54
C VAL A 38 27.65 -2.47 -2.49
N GLU A 39 27.10 -2.61 -1.28
CA GLU A 39 27.63 -3.35 -0.15
C GLU A 39 27.33 -4.85 -0.29
N THR A 40 28.24 -5.69 0.19
CA THR A 40 28.00 -7.14 0.28
C THR A 40 26.96 -7.42 1.36
N LEU A 41 25.72 -7.76 0.96
CA LEU A 41 24.69 -8.23 1.88
C LEU A 41 24.96 -9.66 2.32
N THR A 42 24.78 -9.92 3.62
CA THR A 42 24.80 -11.29 4.15
C THR A 42 23.56 -12.06 3.72
N VAL A 43 23.64 -13.39 3.69
CA VAL A 43 22.48 -14.26 3.41
C VAL A 43 21.31 -13.95 4.35
N ASN A 44 21.59 -13.69 5.62
CA ASN A 44 20.57 -13.34 6.61
C ASN A 44 19.83 -12.05 6.26
N GLN A 45 20.55 -10.98 5.88
CA GLN A 45 19.94 -9.72 5.45
C GLN A 45 19.08 -9.91 4.20
N VAL A 46 19.55 -10.70 3.23
CA VAL A 46 18.77 -11.01 2.02
C VAL A 46 17.48 -11.78 2.38
N CYS A 47 17.57 -12.79 3.24
CA CYS A 47 16.41 -13.56 3.68
C CYS A 47 15.39 -12.69 4.42
N ILE A 48 15.85 -11.84 5.35
CA ILE A 48 14.97 -10.91 6.08
C ILE A 48 14.31 -9.93 5.11
N GLY A 49 15.06 -9.39 4.14
CA GLY A 49 14.52 -8.54 3.08
C GLY A 49 13.42 -9.22 2.27
N ILE A 50 13.67 -10.44 1.80
CA ILE A 50 12.68 -11.19 1.03
C ILE A 50 11.40 -11.41 1.84
N PHE A 51 11.51 -11.93 3.07
CA PHE A 51 10.32 -12.22 3.89
C PHE A 51 9.55 -10.96 4.26
N SER A 52 10.25 -9.92 4.70
CA SER A 52 9.63 -8.67 5.16
C SER A 52 8.98 -7.87 4.02
N ILE A 53 9.59 -7.81 2.83
CA ILE A 53 9.02 -7.14 1.66
C ILE A 53 7.84 -7.96 1.10
N THR A 54 7.95 -9.29 1.07
CA THR A 54 6.85 -10.16 0.64
C THR A 54 5.64 -9.99 1.56
N ALA A 55 5.85 -9.94 2.87
CA ALA A 55 4.81 -9.68 3.85
C ALA A 55 4.20 -8.27 3.69
N LEU A 56 5.04 -7.25 3.50
CA LEU A 56 4.58 -5.88 3.26
C LEU A 56 3.70 -5.78 2.00
N ALA A 57 4.13 -6.38 0.89
CA ALA A 57 3.39 -6.41 -0.35
C ALA A 57 2.06 -7.17 -0.20
N PHE A 58 2.07 -8.29 0.52
CA PHE A 58 0.86 -9.05 0.83
C PHE A 58 -0.13 -8.20 1.63
N ILE A 59 0.31 -7.53 2.70
CA ILE A 59 -0.56 -6.67 3.51
C ILE A 59 -1.09 -5.50 2.68
N ALA A 60 -0.22 -4.83 1.91
CA ALA A 60 -0.62 -3.69 1.08
C ALA A 60 -1.66 -4.08 0.02
N GLY A 61 -1.48 -5.23 -0.64
CA GLY A 61 -2.45 -5.77 -1.60
C GLY A 61 -3.75 -6.19 -0.93
N GLY A 62 -3.63 -7.03 0.11
CA GLY A 62 -4.75 -7.61 0.83
C GLY A 62 -5.64 -6.56 1.48
N MET A 63 -5.05 -5.52 2.08
CA MET A 63 -5.81 -4.56 2.87
C MET A 63 -6.81 -3.75 2.06
N ASN A 64 -6.64 -3.65 0.74
CA ASN A 64 -7.65 -3.05 -0.16
C ASN A 64 -9.02 -3.74 -0.06
N ALA A 65 -9.10 -4.99 0.39
CA ALA A 65 -10.38 -5.69 0.62
C ALA A 65 -11.27 -4.97 1.65
N ILE A 66 -10.71 -4.13 2.52
CA ILE A 66 -11.49 -3.40 3.54
C ILE A 66 -12.53 -2.45 2.93
N TYR A 67 -12.22 -1.84 1.78
CA TYR A 67 -13.14 -0.92 1.10
C TYR A 67 -14.35 -1.62 0.47
N GLN A 68 -14.34 -2.95 0.39
CA GLN A 68 -15.48 -3.74 -0.10
C GLN A 68 -16.44 -4.13 1.03
N ILE A 69 -16.13 -3.79 2.28
CA ILE A 69 -17.02 -4.02 3.41
C ILE A 69 -18.09 -2.93 3.43
N GLU A 70 -19.26 -3.23 2.84
CA GLU A 70 -20.43 -2.34 2.73
C GLU A 70 -20.88 -1.67 4.04
N ARG A 71 -20.64 -2.29 5.20
CA ARG A 71 -21.09 -1.76 6.50
C ARG A 71 -20.14 -0.75 7.12
N LEU A 72 -18.91 -0.64 6.62
CA LEU A 72 -17.92 0.27 7.19
C LEU A 72 -18.05 1.66 6.55
N PRO A 73 -18.15 2.74 7.35
CA PRO A 73 -18.07 4.07 6.80
C PRO A 73 -16.66 4.30 6.23
N LEU A 74 -16.59 5.02 5.10
CA LEU A 74 -15.36 5.20 4.34
C LEU A 74 -14.21 5.73 5.21
N MET A 75 -14.46 6.71 6.08
CA MET A 75 -13.43 7.27 6.97
C MET A 75 -12.81 6.21 7.90
N VAL A 76 -13.62 5.28 8.42
CA VAL A 76 -13.11 4.19 9.28
C VAL A 76 -12.29 3.20 8.45
N ALA A 77 -12.74 2.86 7.23
CA ALA A 77 -11.97 2.02 6.33
C ALA A 77 -10.60 2.64 5.98
N ILE A 78 -10.58 3.95 5.70
CA ILE A 78 -9.35 4.73 5.47
C ILE A 78 -8.43 4.67 6.69
N LEU A 79 -8.95 4.95 7.88
CA LEU A 79 -8.13 4.94 9.10
C LEU A 79 -7.54 3.57 9.41
N ILE A 80 -8.33 2.49 9.29
CA ILE A 80 -7.84 1.13 9.51
C ILE A 80 -6.77 0.79 8.47
N HIS A 81 -7.04 1.06 7.19
CA HIS A 81 -6.10 0.78 6.12
C HIS A 81 -4.78 1.56 6.29
N GLY A 82 -4.87 2.86 6.59
CA GLY A 82 -3.72 3.73 6.83
C GLY A 82 -2.91 3.26 8.04
N SER A 83 -3.57 2.86 9.13
CA SER A 83 -2.90 2.37 10.34
C SER A 83 -2.17 1.05 10.10
N VAL A 84 -2.83 0.09 9.43
CA VAL A 84 -2.22 -1.19 9.08
C VAL A 84 -1.02 -0.97 8.16
N LEU A 85 -1.17 -0.14 7.13
CA LEU A 85 -0.05 0.20 6.25
C LEU A 85 1.10 0.85 7.02
N TYR A 86 0.83 1.86 7.83
CA TYR A 86 1.85 2.57 8.60
C TYR A 86 2.69 1.62 9.45
N ILE A 87 2.03 0.77 10.24
CA ILE A 87 2.71 -0.19 11.12
C ILE A 87 3.52 -1.17 10.28
N SER A 88 2.96 -1.69 9.19
CA SER A 88 3.65 -2.65 8.31
C SER A 88 4.92 -2.04 7.72
N TYR A 89 4.81 -0.82 7.19
CA TYR A 89 5.94 -0.09 6.61
C TYR A 89 7.01 0.22 7.67
N LEU A 90 6.63 0.74 8.83
CA LEU A 90 7.57 1.05 9.90
C LEU A 90 8.34 -0.19 10.36
N VAL A 91 7.63 -1.29 10.62
CA VAL A 91 8.24 -2.56 11.05
C VAL A 91 9.17 -3.10 9.97
N THR A 92 8.75 -3.10 8.69
CA THR A 92 9.62 -3.54 7.60
C THR A 92 10.89 -2.69 7.50
N TYR A 93 10.79 -1.37 7.61
CA TYR A 93 11.96 -0.49 7.52
C TYR A 93 12.94 -0.72 8.68
N LEU A 94 12.43 -0.84 9.91
CA LEU A 94 13.25 -1.10 11.09
C LEU A 94 13.89 -2.51 11.06
N LEU A 95 13.17 -3.54 10.57
CA LEU A 95 13.69 -4.91 10.47
C LEU A 95 14.80 -5.08 9.43
N ASN A 96 14.83 -4.22 8.41
CA ASN A 96 15.84 -4.25 7.36
C ASN A 96 16.97 -3.25 7.58
N ASP A 97 17.01 -2.58 8.75
CA ASP A 97 17.97 -1.52 9.05
C ASP A 97 17.94 -0.39 8.00
N TRP A 98 16.80 -0.17 7.33
CA TRP A 98 16.58 0.93 6.39
C TRP A 98 16.21 2.24 7.10
N LEU A 99 15.82 2.13 8.37
CA LEU A 99 15.48 3.23 9.25
C LEU A 99 16.11 2.98 10.61
N ASP A 100 16.77 4.00 11.16
CA ASP A 100 17.30 3.91 12.52
C ASP A 100 16.17 3.84 13.55
N TRP A 101 16.44 3.13 14.66
CA TRP A 101 15.56 3.07 15.83
C TRP A 101 15.48 4.38 16.62
N GLY A 102 16.15 5.44 16.16
CA GLY A 102 16.13 6.76 16.77
C GLY A 102 14.77 7.44 16.63
N VAL A 103 14.35 8.14 17.69
CA VAL A 103 13.06 8.86 17.74
C VAL A 103 12.93 9.85 16.58
N MET A 104 13.99 10.58 16.24
CA MET A 104 13.97 11.55 15.13
C MET A 104 13.70 10.87 13.78
N SER A 105 14.36 9.75 13.50
CA SER A 105 14.17 8.98 12.27
C SER A 105 12.74 8.47 12.15
N ILE A 106 12.18 7.94 13.23
CA ILE A 106 10.79 7.48 13.27
C ILE A 106 9.82 8.65 13.04
N VAL A 107 10.00 9.80 13.70
CA VAL A 107 9.12 10.97 13.53
C VAL A 107 9.13 11.49 12.10
N VAL A 108 10.31 11.61 11.48
CA VAL A 108 10.45 12.04 10.09
C VAL A 108 9.76 11.04 9.16
N PHE A 109 9.99 9.75 9.37
CA PHE A 109 9.31 8.70 8.62
C PHE A 109 7.78 8.78 8.74
N SER A 110 7.26 8.94 9.96
CA SER A 110 5.82 9.09 10.20
C SER A 110 5.24 10.32 9.49
N ALA A 111 5.95 11.45 9.51
CA ALA A 111 5.52 12.66 8.82
C ALA A 111 5.45 12.46 7.30
N ILE A 112 6.49 11.86 6.71
CA ILE A 112 6.52 11.55 5.27
C ILE A 112 5.40 10.59 4.89
N PHE A 113 5.21 9.52 5.67
CA PHE A 113 4.14 8.55 5.46
C PHE A 113 2.76 9.22 5.51
N LEU A 114 2.50 10.04 6.53
CA LEU A 114 1.22 10.71 6.71
C LEU A 114 0.92 11.66 5.54
N VAL A 115 1.89 12.47 5.13
CA VAL A 115 1.75 13.38 3.99
C VAL A 115 1.47 12.59 2.70
N GLY A 116 2.27 11.55 2.42
CA GLY A 116 2.08 10.70 1.25
C GLY A 116 0.70 10.04 1.23
N TYR A 117 0.24 9.53 2.37
CA TYR A 117 -1.07 8.90 2.51
C TYR A 117 -2.22 9.88 2.25
N ILE A 118 -2.14 11.09 2.80
CA ILE A 118 -3.13 12.16 2.58
C ILE A 118 -3.16 12.55 1.09
N VAL A 119 -1.99 12.71 0.46
CA VAL A 119 -1.90 13.08 -0.97
C VAL A 119 -2.54 12.02 -1.84
N ILE A 120 -2.24 10.74 -1.63
CA ILE A 120 -2.86 9.63 -2.39
C ILE A 120 -4.38 9.65 -2.23
N TRP A 121 -4.88 9.85 -1.00
CA TRP A 121 -6.32 9.93 -0.76
C TRP A 121 -6.97 11.15 -1.40
N ALA A 122 -6.32 12.31 -1.37
CA ALA A 122 -6.81 13.51 -2.04
C ALA A 122 -6.93 13.30 -3.56
N LEU A 123 -5.97 12.60 -4.17
CA LEU A 123 -6.02 12.22 -5.59
C LEU A 123 -7.17 11.24 -5.88
N ILE A 124 -7.30 10.16 -5.11
CA ILE A 124 -8.39 9.18 -5.26
C ILE A 124 -9.75 9.88 -5.12
N TYR A 125 -9.90 10.74 -4.12
CA TYR A 125 -11.13 11.50 -3.90
C TYR A 125 -11.44 12.42 -5.09
N SER A 126 -10.47 13.18 -5.56
CA SER A 126 -10.64 14.11 -6.69
C SER A 126 -11.05 13.37 -7.98
N ILE A 127 -10.38 12.25 -8.29
CA ILE A 127 -10.71 11.42 -9.45
C ILE A 127 -12.12 10.86 -9.32
N THR A 128 -12.48 10.35 -8.14
CA THR A 128 -13.79 9.74 -7.89
C THR A 128 -14.90 10.79 -8.00
N LYS A 129 -14.72 11.95 -7.37
CA LYS A 129 -15.67 13.08 -7.44
C LYS A 129 -15.93 13.51 -8.89
N ASN A 130 -14.86 13.74 -9.65
CA ASN A 130 -14.97 14.15 -11.06
C ASN A 130 -15.70 13.11 -11.92
N ARG A 131 -15.50 11.80 -11.65
CA ARG A 131 -16.22 10.73 -12.35
C ARG A 131 -17.70 10.71 -11.97
N THR A 132 -18.02 10.87 -10.69
CA THR A 132 -19.42 10.90 -10.22
C THR A 132 -20.19 12.08 -10.80
N GLU A 133 -19.57 13.27 -10.86
CA GLU A 133 -20.19 14.46 -11.45
C GLU A 133 -20.49 14.26 -12.94
N ARG A 134 -19.52 13.77 -13.72
CA ARG A 134 -19.71 13.45 -15.15
C ARG A 134 -20.82 12.42 -15.39
N LEU A 135 -20.91 11.39 -14.56
CA LEU A 135 -21.97 10.37 -14.67
C LEU A 135 -23.34 10.98 -14.35
N ASN A 136 -23.43 11.83 -13.33
CA ASN A 136 -24.68 12.50 -12.97
C ASN A 136 -25.16 13.45 -14.09
N GLU A 137 -24.24 14.16 -14.74
CA GLU A 137 -24.55 14.99 -15.91
C GLU A 137 -25.07 14.15 -17.09
N ALA A 138 -24.40 13.05 -17.42
CA ALA A 138 -24.82 12.15 -18.49
C ALA A 138 -26.20 11.54 -18.24
N LEU A 139 -26.51 11.18 -16.98
CA LEU A 139 -27.84 10.68 -16.60
C LEU A 139 -28.93 11.74 -16.75
N LYS A 140 -28.65 12.98 -16.34
CA LYS A 140 -29.60 14.10 -16.51
C LYS A 140 -29.88 14.37 -17.99
N GLN A 141 -28.86 14.33 -18.85
CA GLN A 141 -29.04 14.52 -20.29
C GLN A 141 -29.90 13.42 -20.93
N LYS A 142 -29.70 12.15 -20.54
CA LYS A 142 -30.56 11.05 -21.01
C LYS A 142 -32.01 11.14 -20.52
N GLN A 143 -32.23 11.64 -19.30
CA GLN A 143 -33.59 11.83 -18.79
C GLN A 143 -34.32 12.99 -19.46
N GLN A 144 -33.59 13.99 -19.95
CA GLN A 144 -34.16 15.16 -20.65
C GLN A 144 -34.38 14.93 -22.15
N ASN A 145 -33.81 13.86 -22.72
CA ASN A 145 -33.93 13.51 -24.13
C ASN A 145 -34.27 12.00 -24.27
N PRO A 146 -35.53 11.60 -24.02
CA PRO A 146 -35.96 10.20 -23.93
C PRO A 146 -35.85 9.42 -25.25
#